data_AF-A0A0S8J7G4-F1
#
_entry.id   AF-A0A0S8J7G4-F1
#
_cell.length_a   1.000
_cell.length_b   1.000
_cell.length_c   1.000
_cell.angle_alpha   90.00
_cell.angle_beta   90.00
_cell.angle_gamma   90.00
#
_symmetry.space_group_name_H-M   'P 1'
#
loop_
_entity.id
_entity.type
_entity.pdbx_description
1 polymer ?
#
loop_
_entity_poly.entity_id
_entity_poly.type
_entity_poly.pdbx_seq_one_letter_code
_entity_poly.pdbx_strand_id
1 'polypeptide(L)'
;MWHSLGVKIDAIPEDPDHPDRYNLTSWRAEQLAGLVRYLRLRVAKACSRPIVLGEVHLCDSAEARPDSCGFQNACSWAKERLLPIAAFRALPATAEGTDQWIGQVAAMAQCALVMPVLSASPEERLIETLDRLANEPIAGIVVSAPHDLAEQFLDQAATPPFSRLASGPWRTPAQVAEERPLVSVCALLVATAGLLPPDNPVHAFLADALRVVRPLGERWPAAQRQTLHENLLGLEERIADEKLDLGHAAPAVLRNFRLARHLLRLMETKP
;
A
#
# COMPACT_ATOMS: atom_id res chain seq x y z
N MET A 1 20.42 6.54 -4.04
CA MET A 1 20.93 6.95 -2.71
C MET A 1 19.71 7.29 -1.86
N TRP A 2 19.41 6.46 -0.86
CA TRP A 2 18.27 6.65 0.03
C TRP A 2 18.75 7.45 1.24
N HIS A 3 18.11 8.58 1.54
CA HIS A 3 18.43 9.38 2.72
C HIS A 3 17.38 9.09 3.80
N SER A 4 17.76 8.41 4.89
CA SER A 4 16.93 8.33 6.09
C SER A 4 17.17 9.57 6.96
N LEU A 5 16.09 10.22 7.40
CA LEU A 5 16.13 11.35 8.33
C LEU A 5 15.83 10.82 9.72
N GLY A 6 16.88 10.50 10.48
CA GLY A 6 16.77 10.19 11.91
C GLY A 6 16.73 11.47 12.73
N VAL A 7 15.63 11.76 13.42
CA VAL A 7 15.55 12.83 14.42
C VAL A 7 15.82 12.20 15.79
N LYS A 8 16.91 12.61 16.45
CA LYS A 8 17.23 12.21 17.83
C LYS A 8 16.80 13.33 18.77
N ILE A 9 15.98 13.02 19.77
CA ILE A 9 15.53 13.98 20.79
C ILE A 9 15.90 13.42 22.16
N ASP A 10 16.69 14.19 22.91
CA ASP A 10 17.19 13.81 24.22
C ASP A 10 16.14 14.05 25.31
N ALA A 11 15.96 13.03 26.16
CA ALA A 11 15.14 12.94 27.37
C ALA A 11 13.59 12.87 27.22
N ILE A 12 13.03 11.83 27.81
CA ILE A 12 11.59 11.58 28.03
C ILE A 12 11.44 11.31 29.54
N PRO A 13 10.44 11.87 30.24
CA PRO A 13 10.11 11.45 31.59
C PRO A 13 9.76 9.95 31.58
N GLU A 14 10.45 9.14 32.39
CA GLU A 14 10.30 7.68 32.39
C GLU A 14 8.89 7.22 32.81
N ASP A 15 8.17 8.07 33.55
CA ASP A 15 6.80 7.81 34.00
C ASP A 15 5.82 7.68 32.82
N PRO A 16 5.16 6.52 32.63
CA PRO A 16 4.20 6.29 31.56
C PRO A 16 2.88 7.07 31.74
N ASP A 17 2.51 7.50 32.94
CA ASP A 17 1.19 8.10 33.19
C ASP A 17 1.24 9.63 33.36
N HIS A 18 2.40 10.23 33.09
CA HIS A 18 2.58 11.67 33.21
C HIS A 18 1.73 12.44 32.16
N PRO A 19 0.84 13.36 32.55
CA PRO A 19 -0.07 14.06 31.63
C PRO A 19 0.69 14.87 30.56
N ASP A 20 1.85 15.43 30.91
CA ASP A 20 2.70 16.15 29.94
C ASP A 20 3.32 15.23 28.89
N ARG A 21 3.43 13.92 29.14
CA ARG A 21 3.96 12.96 28.16
C ARG A 21 2.98 12.74 27.01
N TYR A 22 1.67 12.78 27.27
CA TYR A 22 0.64 12.71 26.22
C TYR A 22 0.67 13.95 25.32
N ASN A 23 0.74 15.14 25.94
CA ASN A 23 0.89 16.41 25.22
C ASN A 23 2.19 16.44 24.41
N LEU A 24 3.30 15.95 24.97
CA LEU A 24 4.59 15.88 24.30
C LEU A 24 4.59 14.88 23.14
N THR A 25 3.95 13.72 23.29
CA THR A 25 3.86 12.68 22.27
C THR A 25 3.02 13.15 21.08
N SER A 26 1.86 13.74 21.35
CA SER A 26 1.00 14.34 20.32
C SER A 26 1.70 15.49 19.61
N TRP A 27 2.33 16.40 20.36
CA TRP A 27 3.11 17.50 19.78
C TRP A 27 4.26 16.99 18.90
N ARG A 28 5.00 15.94 19.33
CA ARG A 28 6.07 15.33 18.53
C ARG A 28 5.55 14.70 17.23
N ALA A 29 4.41 14.02 17.28
CA ALA A 29 3.77 13.47 16.08
C ALA A 29 3.34 14.59 15.12
N GLU A 30 2.83 15.71 15.63
CA GLU A 30 2.50 16.90 14.84
C GLU A 30 3.74 17.56 14.22
N GLN A 31 4.85 17.68 14.95
CA GLN A 31 6.11 18.20 14.40
C GLN A 31 6.64 17.32 13.27
N LEU A 32 6.60 15.99 13.44
CA LEU A 32 7.01 15.06 12.40
C LEU A 32 6.10 15.15 11.18
N ALA A 33 4.77 15.26 11.37
CA ALA A 33 3.82 15.49 10.29
C ALA A 33 4.11 16.81 9.55
N GLY A 34 4.43 17.88 10.29
CA GLY A 34 4.84 19.17 9.75
C GLY A 34 6.11 19.08 8.90
N LEU A 35 7.11 18.35 9.37
CA LEU A 35 8.34 18.10 8.63
C LEU A 35 8.08 17.30 7.34
N VAL A 36 7.30 16.22 7.39
CA VAL A 36 6.94 15.42 6.21
C VAL A 36 6.20 16.29 5.19
N ARG A 37 5.26 17.13 5.64
CA ARG A 37 4.54 18.09 4.78
C ARG A 37 5.49 19.09 4.13
N TYR A 38 6.42 19.66 4.89
CA TYR A 38 7.44 20.58 4.37
C TYR A 38 8.32 19.92 3.32
N LEU A 39 8.84 18.72 3.59
CA LEU A 39 9.69 17.97 2.67
C LEU A 39 8.95 17.65 1.37
N ARG A 40 7.70 17.18 1.47
CA ARG A 40 6.86 16.91 0.30
C ARG A 40 6.68 18.16 -0.56
N LEU A 41 6.35 19.30 0.03
CA LEU A 41 6.16 20.56 -0.71
C LEU A 41 7.47 21.02 -1.38
N ARG A 42 8.60 20.90 -0.69
CA ARG A 42 9.92 21.22 -1.25
C ARG A 42 10.27 20.31 -2.43
N VAL A 43 10.04 19.02 -2.28
CA VAL A 43 10.32 18.02 -3.31
C VAL A 43 9.38 18.20 -4.51
N ALA A 44 8.10 18.54 -4.31
CA ALA A 44 7.18 18.92 -5.39
C ALA A 44 7.56 20.21 -6.12
N LYS A 45 8.25 21.13 -5.45
CA LYS A 45 8.81 22.31 -6.09
C LYS A 45 10.06 21.99 -6.92
N ALA A 46 10.88 21.03 -6.48
CA ALA A 46 12.15 20.69 -7.11
C ALA A 46 12.02 19.64 -8.23
N CYS A 47 11.05 18.75 -8.12
CA CYS A 47 10.81 17.65 -9.05
C CYS A 47 9.39 17.78 -9.61
N SER A 48 9.24 17.61 -10.93
CA SER A 48 7.92 17.65 -11.59
C SER A 48 7.04 16.43 -11.30
N ARG A 49 7.64 15.34 -10.78
CA ARG A 49 6.95 14.06 -10.52
C ARG A 49 7.47 13.38 -9.24
N PRO A 50 7.37 13.98 -8.04
CA PRO A 50 7.91 13.34 -6.86
C PRO A 50 6.99 12.21 -6.38
N ILE A 51 7.59 11.07 -6.12
CA ILE A 51 6.93 9.97 -5.42
C ILE A 51 7.61 9.91 -4.05
N VAL A 52 6.82 10.19 -3.01
CA VAL A 52 7.31 10.12 -1.64
C VAL A 52 6.95 8.75 -1.10
N LEU A 53 7.98 7.94 -0.86
CA LEU A 53 7.86 6.67 -0.17
C LEU A 53 8.26 6.90 1.30
N GLY A 54 7.35 6.62 2.21
CA GLY A 54 7.61 6.70 3.64
C GLY A 54 7.80 5.31 4.21
N GLU A 55 8.93 5.08 4.86
CA GLU A 55 9.10 3.90 5.72
C GLU A 55 8.26 4.10 6.97
N VAL A 56 7.31 3.18 7.18
CA VAL A 56 6.41 3.18 8.34
C VAL A 56 6.79 2.02 9.25
N HIS A 57 7.04 2.35 10.52
CA HIS A 57 7.21 1.33 11.56
C HIS A 57 5.84 0.96 12.14
N LEU A 58 5.54 -0.33 12.11
CA LEU A 58 4.39 -0.88 12.81
C LEU A 58 4.78 -1.23 14.23
N CYS A 59 3.89 -0.91 15.16
CA CYS A 59 4.04 -1.31 16.55
C CYS A 59 3.27 -2.59 16.82
N ASP A 60 3.75 -3.39 17.75
CA ASP A 60 3.14 -4.66 18.17
C ASP A 60 1.79 -4.49 18.92
N SER A 61 1.10 -3.35 18.79
CA SER A 61 -0.24 -3.16 19.34
C SER A 61 -1.06 -2.15 18.54
N ALA A 62 -2.35 -2.41 18.35
CA ALA A 62 -3.31 -1.44 17.84
C ALA A 62 -3.55 -0.27 18.82
N GLU A 63 -3.22 -0.48 20.10
CA GLU A 63 -3.22 0.52 21.18
C GLU A 63 -1.83 1.11 21.44
N ALA A 64 -0.85 0.77 20.59
CA ALA A 64 0.50 1.25 20.73
C ALA A 64 0.53 2.78 20.73
N ARG A 65 1.12 3.34 21.79
CA ARG A 65 1.30 4.79 21.92
C ARG A 65 2.25 5.27 20.82
N PRO A 66 2.06 6.50 20.27
CA PRO A 66 2.87 6.97 19.16
C PRO A 66 4.39 6.97 19.42
N ASP A 67 4.82 7.08 20.68
CA ASP A 67 6.25 7.00 21.06
C ASP A 67 6.88 5.64 20.73
N SER A 68 6.11 4.54 20.83
CA SER A 68 6.56 3.20 20.43
C SER A 68 6.71 3.04 18.91
N CYS A 69 6.04 3.90 18.11
CA CYS A 69 6.08 3.87 16.64
C CYS A 69 6.93 5.01 16.06
N GLY A 70 7.87 5.55 16.85
CA GLY A 70 8.73 6.66 16.42
C GLY A 70 7.95 7.95 16.12
N PHE A 71 6.82 8.16 16.79
CA PHE A 71 5.88 9.28 16.64
C PHE A 71 5.19 9.34 15.26
N GLN A 72 5.17 8.23 14.53
CA GLN A 72 4.54 8.14 13.22
C GLN A 72 3.04 7.88 13.35
N ASN A 73 2.22 8.76 12.78
CA ASN A 73 0.79 8.49 12.59
C ASN A 73 0.50 8.23 11.11
N ALA A 74 0.88 7.04 10.66
CA ALA A 74 0.79 6.65 9.25
C ALA A 74 -0.63 6.72 8.69
N CYS A 75 -1.66 6.40 9.51
CA CYS A 75 -3.05 6.53 9.11
C CYS A 75 -3.45 7.99 8.83
N SER A 76 -3.05 8.93 9.70
CA SER A 76 -3.29 10.36 9.47
C SER A 76 -2.52 10.84 8.24
N TRP A 77 -1.26 10.42 8.09
CA TRP A 77 -0.43 10.79 6.96
C TRP A 77 -0.98 10.26 5.62
N ALA A 78 -1.54 9.05 5.60
CA ALA A 78 -2.23 8.51 4.45
C ALA A 78 -3.50 9.32 4.10
N LYS A 79 -4.33 9.65 5.10
CA LYS A 79 -5.55 10.45 4.92
C LYS A 79 -5.26 11.86 4.42
N GLU A 80 -4.25 12.50 4.99
CA GLU A 80 -3.75 13.82 4.56
C GLU A 80 -2.93 13.76 3.27
N ARG A 81 -2.81 12.56 2.69
CA ARG A 81 -2.07 12.29 1.46
C ARG A 81 -0.59 12.63 1.57
N LEU A 82 -0.01 12.77 2.77
CA LEU A 82 1.41 13.09 2.98
C LEU A 82 2.32 11.97 2.50
N LEU A 83 1.93 10.72 2.74
CA LEU A 83 2.59 9.50 2.28
C LEU A 83 1.70 8.77 1.26
N PRO A 84 1.92 9.00 -0.05
CA PRO A 84 1.15 8.33 -1.09
C PRO A 84 1.42 6.82 -1.13
N ILE A 85 2.64 6.40 -0.77
CA ILE A 85 3.05 5.01 -0.66
C ILE A 85 3.71 4.81 0.72
N ALA A 86 3.19 3.87 1.49
CA ALA A 86 3.73 3.48 2.79
C ALA A 86 4.44 2.13 2.67
N ALA A 87 5.76 2.13 2.90
CA ALA A 87 6.56 0.94 2.91
C ALA A 87 6.68 0.41 4.34
N PHE A 88 6.30 -0.84 4.56
CA PHE A 88 6.22 -1.43 5.90
C PHE A 88 7.35 -2.39 6.13
N ARG A 89 8.26 -2.05 7.04
CA ARG A 89 9.42 -2.90 7.32
C ARG A 89 9.19 -3.79 8.53
N ALA A 90 9.90 -4.91 8.51
CA ALA A 90 10.03 -5.94 9.54
C ALA A 90 8.84 -6.90 9.61
N LEU A 91 9.06 -8.12 9.11
CA LEU A 91 8.27 -9.27 9.53
C LEU A 91 8.64 -9.58 10.99
N PRO A 92 7.70 -9.61 11.94
CA PRO A 92 8.00 -9.92 13.33
C PRO A 92 8.64 -11.31 13.47
N ALA A 93 9.43 -11.56 14.51
CA ALA A 93 10.10 -12.85 14.69
C ALA A 93 9.15 -13.97 15.15
N THR A 94 7.95 -13.64 15.65
CA THR A 94 6.96 -14.60 16.18
C THR A 94 5.72 -14.70 15.29
N ALA A 95 5.06 -15.87 15.27
CA ALA A 95 3.85 -16.10 14.47
C ALA A 95 2.70 -15.15 14.86
N GLU A 96 2.47 -14.97 16.17
CA GLU A 96 1.47 -14.02 16.70
C GLU A 96 1.76 -12.58 16.27
N GLY A 97 3.04 -12.18 16.27
CA GLY A 97 3.44 -10.87 15.74
C GLY A 97 3.17 -10.75 14.24
N THR A 98 3.41 -11.81 13.45
CA THR A 98 3.08 -11.83 12.02
C THR A 98 1.59 -11.63 11.77
N ASP A 99 0.72 -12.27 12.55
CA ASP A 99 -0.74 -12.10 12.43
C ASP A 99 -1.17 -10.65 12.63
N GLN A 100 -0.69 -10.06 13.72
CA GLN A 100 -0.97 -8.69 14.06
C GLN A 100 -0.43 -7.72 13.02
N TRP A 101 0.79 -7.94 12.56
CA TRP A 101 1.41 -7.13 11.52
C TRP A 101 0.65 -7.20 10.19
N ILE A 102 0.19 -8.39 9.77
CA ILE A 102 -0.68 -8.53 8.59
C ILE A 102 -1.98 -7.76 8.77
N GLY A 103 -2.60 -7.84 9.96
CA GLY A 103 -3.80 -7.08 10.28
C GLY A 103 -3.60 -5.56 10.18
N GLN A 104 -2.44 -5.06 10.61
CA GLN A 104 -2.10 -3.64 10.51
C GLN A 104 -1.80 -3.20 9.07
N VAL A 105 -1.08 -4.04 8.31
CA VAL A 105 -0.87 -3.84 6.87
C VAL A 105 -2.21 -3.76 6.14
N ALA A 106 -3.12 -4.69 6.41
CA ALA A 106 -4.48 -4.74 5.86
C ALA A 106 -5.28 -3.47 6.21
N ALA A 107 -5.25 -3.04 7.48
CA ALA A 107 -5.92 -1.83 7.94
C ALA A 107 -5.38 -0.57 7.24
N MET A 108 -4.06 -0.48 7.06
CA MET A 108 -3.46 0.62 6.32
C MET A 108 -3.80 0.58 4.83
N ALA A 109 -3.86 -0.61 4.24
CA ALA A 109 -4.16 -0.80 2.83
C ALA A 109 -5.59 -0.35 2.46
N GLN A 110 -6.47 -0.13 3.44
CA GLN A 110 -7.76 0.55 3.24
C GLN A 110 -7.62 2.06 3.00
N CYS A 111 -6.51 2.67 3.43
CA CYS A 111 -6.32 4.13 3.44
C CYS A 111 -5.17 4.61 2.52
N ALA A 112 -4.20 3.75 2.21
CA ALA A 112 -2.98 4.09 1.47
C ALA A 112 -2.59 3.02 0.45
N LEU A 113 -1.71 3.37 -0.49
CA LEU A 113 -0.94 2.35 -1.19
C LEU A 113 0.11 1.79 -0.24
N VAL A 114 0.03 0.50 0.03
CA VAL A 114 0.88 -0.19 0.99
C VAL A 114 1.83 -1.14 0.28
N MET A 115 3.10 -1.09 0.64
CA MET A 115 4.12 -1.97 0.10
C MET A 115 4.90 -2.64 1.24
N PRO A 116 4.55 -3.88 1.62
CA PRO A 116 5.29 -4.57 2.65
C PRO A 116 6.72 -4.91 2.21
N VAL A 117 7.66 -4.72 3.12
CA VAL A 117 9.09 -4.99 2.97
C VAL A 117 9.42 -6.17 3.86
N LEU A 118 9.51 -7.35 3.25
CA LEU A 118 9.80 -8.61 3.92
C LEU A 118 11.31 -8.86 3.89
N SER A 119 11.84 -9.39 4.99
CA SER A 119 13.17 -9.98 4.98
C SER A 119 13.10 -11.39 4.42
N ALA A 120 14.15 -11.84 3.74
CA ALA A 120 14.33 -13.25 3.43
C ALA A 120 14.31 -14.07 4.74
N SER A 121 13.23 -14.80 5.01
CA SER A 121 13.05 -15.64 6.20
C SER A 121 12.99 -17.13 5.81
N PRO A 122 12.88 -18.09 6.75
CA PRO A 122 12.65 -19.49 6.40
C PRO A 122 11.46 -19.64 5.43
N GLU A 123 11.62 -20.50 4.43
CA GLU A 123 10.77 -20.60 3.25
C GLU A 123 9.28 -20.76 3.58
N GLU A 124 8.94 -21.67 4.49
CA GLU A 124 7.54 -21.98 4.85
C GLU A 124 6.78 -20.78 5.42
N ARG A 125 7.42 -20.02 6.31
CA ARG A 125 6.80 -18.83 6.93
C ARG A 125 6.60 -17.69 5.94
N LEU A 126 7.53 -17.53 5.01
CA LEU A 126 7.39 -16.54 3.95
C LEU A 126 6.24 -16.90 3.02
N ILE A 127 6.09 -18.19 2.64
CA ILE A 127 4.96 -18.67 1.83
C ILE A 127 3.63 -18.36 2.52
N GLU A 128 3.49 -18.73 3.79
CA GLU A 128 2.25 -18.49 4.55
C GLU A 128 1.92 -16.99 4.64
N THR A 129 2.93 -16.16 4.89
CA THR A 129 2.78 -14.69 4.94
C THR A 129 2.31 -14.14 3.60
N LEU A 130 2.89 -14.62 2.49
CA LEU A 130 2.49 -14.23 1.14
C LEU A 130 1.03 -14.64 0.88
N ASP A 131 0.66 -15.90 1.11
CA ASP A 131 -0.69 -16.39 0.83
C ASP A 131 -1.77 -15.58 1.58
N ARG A 132 -1.47 -15.13 2.79
CA ARG A 132 -2.37 -14.26 3.57
C ARG A 132 -2.44 -12.83 3.04
N LEU A 133 -1.31 -12.26 2.64
CA LEU A 133 -1.28 -10.94 1.99
C LEU A 133 -1.93 -10.93 0.61
N ALA A 134 -2.11 -12.09 -0.04
CA ALA A 134 -2.58 -12.18 -1.43
C ALA A 134 -3.97 -11.57 -1.64
N ASN A 135 -4.79 -11.53 -0.60
CA ASN A 135 -6.13 -10.96 -0.65
C ASN A 135 -6.19 -9.50 -0.18
N GLU A 136 -5.09 -8.97 0.36
CA GLU A 136 -5.03 -7.59 0.83
C GLU A 136 -4.75 -6.61 -0.32
N PRO A 137 -5.31 -5.38 -0.29
CA PRO A 137 -5.13 -4.38 -1.33
C PRO A 137 -3.74 -3.71 -1.23
N ILE A 138 -2.68 -4.51 -1.27
CA ILE A 138 -1.29 -4.05 -1.23
C ILE A 138 -0.72 -3.86 -2.63
N ALA A 139 0.03 -2.79 -2.81
CA ALA A 139 0.57 -2.33 -4.09
C ALA A 139 1.82 -3.11 -4.53
N GLY A 140 2.26 -4.10 -3.77
CA GLY A 140 3.43 -4.91 -4.09
C GLY A 140 4.17 -5.32 -2.84
N ILE A 141 5.15 -6.19 -3.00
CA ILE A 141 5.99 -6.68 -1.91
C ILE A 141 7.45 -6.46 -2.33
N VAL A 142 8.23 -5.88 -1.42
CA VAL A 142 9.68 -5.81 -1.55
C VAL A 142 10.26 -6.91 -0.68
N VAL A 143 11.15 -7.73 -1.24
CA VAL A 143 11.94 -8.67 -0.43
C VAL A 143 13.36 -8.13 -0.33
N SER A 144 13.78 -7.81 0.89
CA SER A 144 15.14 -7.41 1.20
C SER A 144 15.98 -8.67 1.47
N ALA A 145 16.88 -8.97 0.54
CA ALA A 145 17.95 -9.94 0.75
C ALA A 145 19.17 -9.23 1.39
N PRO A 146 19.86 -9.85 2.36
CA PRO A 146 21.23 -9.49 2.67
C PRO A 146 22.08 -9.53 1.40
N HIS A 147 23.08 -8.65 1.30
CA HIS A 147 23.92 -8.49 0.09
C HIS A 147 24.55 -9.80 -0.38
N ASP A 148 24.85 -10.71 0.56
CA ASP A 148 25.48 -12.01 0.33
C ASP A 148 24.50 -13.08 -0.21
N LEU A 149 23.20 -12.84 -0.11
CA LEU A 149 22.15 -13.72 -0.64
C LEU A 149 21.63 -13.23 -2.00
N ALA A 150 21.88 -11.97 -2.38
CA ALA A 150 21.35 -11.37 -3.61
C ALA A 150 21.70 -12.15 -4.90
N GLU A 151 22.87 -12.79 -4.95
CA GLU A 151 23.25 -13.65 -6.09
C GLU A 151 22.50 -15.00 -6.09
N GLN A 152 22.25 -15.59 -4.91
CA GLN A 152 21.41 -16.80 -4.78
C GLN A 152 19.94 -16.51 -5.09
N PHE A 153 19.49 -15.27 -4.85
CA PHE A 153 18.14 -14.79 -5.14
C PHE A 153 17.80 -14.80 -6.64
N LEU A 154 18.78 -14.50 -7.51
CA LEU A 154 18.57 -14.50 -8.96
C LEU A 154 18.39 -15.93 -9.51
N ASP A 155 19.12 -16.90 -8.96
CA ASP A 155 19.02 -18.31 -9.35
C ASP A 155 17.74 -18.99 -8.82
N GLN A 156 17.20 -18.51 -7.69
CA GLN A 156 16.01 -19.06 -7.04
C GLN A 156 14.69 -18.39 -7.46
N ALA A 157 14.71 -17.43 -8.39
CA ALA A 157 13.50 -16.72 -8.84
C ALA A 157 12.42 -17.66 -9.43
N ALA A 158 12.82 -18.85 -9.90
CA ALA A 158 11.93 -19.88 -10.45
C ALA A 158 11.37 -20.85 -9.39
N THR A 159 11.87 -20.83 -8.16
CA THR A 159 11.46 -21.71 -7.05
C THR A 159 10.62 -20.98 -6.00
N PRO A 160 9.72 -21.68 -5.28
CA PRO A 160 9.08 -21.11 -4.09
C PRO A 160 10.14 -20.61 -3.09
N PRO A 161 9.86 -19.56 -2.31
CA PRO A 161 8.66 -18.71 -2.33
C PRO A 161 8.67 -17.66 -3.44
N PHE A 162 9.79 -17.44 -4.14
CA PHE A 162 9.99 -16.32 -5.06
C PHE A 162 9.19 -16.46 -6.36
N SER A 163 8.97 -17.69 -6.82
CA SER A 163 8.05 -17.96 -7.93
C SER A 163 6.63 -17.48 -7.63
N ARG A 164 6.20 -17.43 -6.35
CA ARG A 164 4.89 -16.87 -5.94
C ARG A 164 4.84 -15.35 -6.07
N LEU A 165 5.95 -14.65 -5.89
CA LEU A 165 6.02 -13.21 -6.18
C LEU A 165 5.97 -12.96 -7.69
N ALA A 166 6.65 -13.79 -8.47
CA ALA A 166 6.69 -13.69 -9.92
C ALA A 166 5.40 -14.13 -10.63
N SER A 167 4.60 -15.02 -10.02
CA SER A 167 3.33 -15.53 -10.59
C SER A 167 2.08 -15.04 -9.87
N GLY A 168 2.23 -14.45 -8.68
CA GLY A 168 1.15 -13.98 -7.83
C GLY A 168 0.61 -12.60 -8.23
N PRO A 169 -0.33 -12.06 -7.44
CA PRO A 169 -0.99 -10.78 -7.74
C PRO A 169 -0.02 -9.58 -7.73
N TRP A 170 1.21 -9.77 -7.21
CA TRP A 170 2.24 -8.74 -7.10
C TRP A 170 3.36 -8.84 -8.15
N ARG A 171 3.16 -9.56 -9.25
CA ARG A 171 4.15 -9.66 -10.34
C ARG A 171 4.55 -8.30 -10.92
N THR A 172 3.68 -7.30 -10.80
CA THR A 172 3.75 -6.03 -11.52
C THR A 172 3.77 -4.75 -10.66
N PRO A 173 3.35 -4.66 -9.38
CA PRO A 173 2.84 -3.39 -8.90
C PRO A 173 3.82 -2.50 -8.12
N ALA A 174 4.97 -2.96 -7.61
CA ALA A 174 5.90 -2.06 -6.90
C ALA A 174 6.53 -0.99 -7.82
N GLN A 175 7.17 -1.40 -8.93
CA GLN A 175 7.75 -0.47 -9.92
C GLN A 175 6.67 0.21 -10.79
N VAL A 176 5.56 -0.46 -11.08
CA VAL A 176 4.54 0.06 -12.02
C VAL A 176 3.54 0.99 -11.32
N ALA A 177 3.21 0.80 -10.03
CA ALA A 177 2.41 1.77 -9.27
C ALA A 177 3.13 3.11 -9.14
N GLU A 178 4.45 3.08 -8.95
CA GLU A 178 5.30 4.27 -8.83
C GLU A 178 5.40 4.99 -10.18
N GLU A 179 5.85 4.31 -11.24
CA GLU A 179 6.19 4.99 -12.50
C GLU A 179 4.97 5.24 -13.40
N ARG A 180 4.01 4.29 -13.44
CA ARG A 180 2.92 4.27 -14.43
C ARG A 180 1.59 3.82 -13.80
N PRO A 181 1.03 4.59 -12.84
CA PRO A 181 -0.18 4.21 -12.10
C PRO A 181 -1.38 3.90 -13.01
N LEU A 182 -1.50 4.58 -14.15
CA LEU A 182 -2.56 4.30 -15.13
C LEU A 182 -2.45 2.91 -15.78
N VAL A 183 -1.22 2.45 -16.06
CA VAL A 183 -0.98 1.12 -16.60
C VAL A 183 -1.38 0.08 -15.56
N SER A 184 -1.05 0.31 -14.28
CA SER A 184 -1.49 -0.53 -13.17
C SER A 184 -3.02 -0.56 -13.04
N VAL A 185 -3.71 0.59 -13.13
CA VAL A 185 -5.19 0.64 -13.13
C VAL A 185 -5.75 -0.21 -14.26
N CYS A 186 -5.27 -0.03 -15.50
CA CYS A 186 -5.69 -0.83 -16.64
C CYS A 186 -5.45 -2.32 -16.44
N ALA A 187 -4.28 -2.71 -15.91
CA ALA A 187 -3.94 -4.10 -15.65
C ALA A 187 -4.87 -4.72 -14.59
N LEU A 188 -5.19 -3.98 -13.52
CA LEU A 188 -6.13 -4.41 -12.49
C LEU A 188 -7.54 -4.61 -13.05
N LEU A 189 -8.03 -3.68 -13.89
CA LEU A 189 -9.34 -3.83 -14.52
C LEU A 189 -9.41 -5.04 -15.46
N VAL A 190 -8.33 -5.31 -16.22
CA VAL A 190 -8.23 -6.51 -17.07
C VAL A 190 -8.18 -7.78 -16.24
N ALA A 191 -7.38 -7.80 -15.16
CA ALA A 191 -7.30 -8.93 -14.26
C ALA A 191 -8.65 -9.22 -13.62
N THR A 192 -9.39 -8.18 -13.20
CA THR A 192 -10.75 -8.32 -12.68
C THR A 192 -11.71 -8.92 -13.71
N ALA A 193 -11.66 -8.47 -14.96
CA ALA A 193 -12.48 -9.06 -16.03
C ALA A 193 -12.17 -10.56 -16.21
N GLY A 194 -10.90 -10.95 -16.15
CA GLY A 194 -10.49 -12.36 -16.24
C GLY A 194 -10.94 -13.25 -15.07
N LEU A 195 -11.32 -12.66 -13.93
CA LEU A 195 -11.82 -13.39 -12.76
C LEU A 195 -13.33 -13.67 -12.82
N LEU A 196 -14.06 -12.95 -13.67
CA LEU A 196 -15.52 -12.98 -13.71
C LEU A 196 -16.03 -13.75 -14.93
N PRO A 197 -17.14 -14.50 -14.80
CA PRO A 197 -17.75 -15.14 -15.96
C PRO A 197 -18.26 -14.08 -16.94
N PRO A 198 -18.22 -14.33 -18.26
CA PRO A 198 -18.41 -13.31 -19.32
C PRO A 198 -19.80 -12.65 -19.34
N ASP A 199 -20.80 -13.29 -18.73
CA ASP A 199 -22.17 -12.82 -18.56
C ASP A 199 -22.37 -11.95 -17.32
N ASN A 200 -21.35 -11.81 -16.46
CA ASN A 200 -21.44 -10.98 -15.26
C ASN A 200 -21.64 -9.49 -15.63
N PRO A 201 -22.60 -8.77 -15.00
CA PRO A 201 -22.91 -7.39 -15.33
C PRO A 201 -21.73 -6.41 -15.15
N VAL A 202 -20.72 -6.78 -14.36
CA VAL A 202 -19.49 -5.98 -14.18
C VAL A 202 -18.65 -5.93 -15.47
N HIS A 203 -18.73 -6.93 -16.36
CA HIS A 203 -17.95 -6.93 -17.60
C HIS A 203 -18.22 -5.74 -18.50
N ALA A 204 -19.49 -5.34 -18.65
CA ALA A 204 -19.87 -4.18 -19.44
C ALA A 204 -19.21 -2.91 -18.91
N PHE A 205 -19.25 -2.71 -17.58
CA PHE A 205 -18.58 -1.60 -16.91
C PHE A 205 -17.06 -1.63 -17.13
N LEU A 206 -16.40 -2.79 -16.97
CA LEU A 206 -14.94 -2.90 -17.14
C LEU A 206 -14.51 -2.63 -18.57
N ALA A 207 -15.28 -3.11 -19.56
CA ALA A 207 -15.03 -2.86 -20.97
C ALA A 207 -15.12 -1.36 -21.31
N ASP A 208 -16.16 -0.69 -20.82
CA ASP A 208 -16.35 0.75 -21.03
C ASP A 208 -15.27 1.57 -20.34
N ALA A 209 -14.93 1.24 -19.08
CA ALA A 209 -13.83 1.86 -18.37
C ALA A 209 -12.50 1.71 -19.15
N LEU A 210 -12.16 0.50 -19.61
CA LEU A 210 -10.94 0.28 -20.39
C LEU A 210 -10.93 1.01 -21.73
N ARG A 211 -12.09 1.15 -22.40
CA ARG A 211 -12.24 1.90 -23.65
C ARG A 211 -11.98 3.40 -23.46
N VAL A 212 -12.36 3.96 -22.31
CA VAL A 212 -12.11 5.37 -21.97
C VAL A 212 -10.67 5.59 -21.51
N VAL A 213 -10.15 4.71 -20.65
CA VAL A 213 -8.86 4.91 -19.97
C VAL A 213 -7.66 4.69 -20.90
N ARG A 214 -7.67 3.63 -21.71
CA ARG A 214 -6.51 3.24 -22.55
C ARG A 214 -6.07 4.31 -23.56
N PRO A 215 -6.97 4.97 -24.32
CA PRO A 215 -6.58 5.93 -25.34
C PRO A 215 -6.02 7.23 -24.77
N LEU A 216 -6.45 7.61 -23.56
CA LEU A 216 -6.15 8.93 -23.00
C LEU A 216 -4.77 8.99 -22.34
N GLY A 217 -4.22 7.86 -21.89
CA GLY A 217 -2.87 7.79 -21.35
C GLY A 217 -2.63 8.81 -20.23
N GLU A 218 -1.44 9.42 -20.20
CA GLU A 218 -1.10 10.46 -19.21
C GLU A 218 -1.98 11.72 -19.29
N ARG A 219 -2.77 11.92 -20.36
CA ARG A 219 -3.65 13.09 -20.56
C ARG A 219 -5.07 12.87 -20.05
N TRP A 220 -5.31 11.80 -19.30
CA TRP A 220 -6.65 11.46 -18.83
C TRP A 220 -7.21 12.50 -17.82
N PRO A 221 -8.34 13.18 -18.13
CA PRO A 221 -8.84 14.30 -17.32
C PRO A 221 -9.15 13.92 -15.86
N ALA A 222 -8.90 14.84 -14.93
CA ALA A 222 -9.15 14.63 -13.50
C ALA A 222 -10.62 14.31 -13.19
N ALA A 223 -11.58 14.98 -13.84
CA ALA A 223 -13.00 14.70 -13.64
C ALA A 223 -13.38 13.26 -14.01
N GLN A 224 -12.85 12.73 -15.13
CA GLN A 224 -13.12 11.35 -15.54
C GLN A 224 -12.44 10.33 -14.62
N ARG A 225 -11.26 10.66 -14.09
CA ARG A 225 -10.58 9.85 -13.04
C ARG A 225 -11.43 9.76 -11.78
N GLN A 226 -11.99 10.89 -11.34
CA GLN A 226 -12.87 10.96 -10.18
C GLN A 226 -14.14 10.12 -10.40
N THR A 227 -14.77 10.21 -11.58
CA THR A 227 -15.93 9.38 -11.92
C THR A 227 -15.60 7.89 -11.88
N LEU A 228 -14.44 7.46 -12.41
CA LEU A 228 -14.04 6.05 -12.29
C LEU A 228 -13.83 5.66 -10.82
N HIS A 229 -13.17 6.51 -10.04
CA HIS A 229 -12.95 6.27 -8.62
C HIS A 229 -14.29 6.08 -7.87
N GLU A 230 -15.28 6.95 -8.09
CA GLU A 230 -16.62 6.87 -7.48
C GLU A 230 -17.39 5.63 -7.93
N ASN A 231 -17.34 5.28 -9.22
CA ASN A 231 -17.98 4.07 -9.73
C ASN A 231 -17.38 2.80 -9.11
N LEU A 232 -16.06 2.74 -8.95
CA LEU A 232 -15.40 1.62 -8.29
C LEU A 232 -15.81 1.51 -6.81
N LEU A 233 -15.91 2.64 -6.10
CA LEU A 233 -16.41 2.68 -4.72
C LEU A 233 -17.84 2.14 -4.64
N GLY A 234 -18.75 2.60 -5.50
CA GLY A 234 -20.12 2.11 -5.53
C GLY A 234 -20.24 0.61 -5.86
N LEU A 235 -19.33 0.07 -6.68
CA LEU A 235 -19.25 -1.37 -6.93
C LEU A 235 -18.76 -2.14 -5.70
N GLU A 236 -17.75 -1.63 -4.99
CA GLU A 236 -17.29 -2.23 -3.73
C GLU A 236 -18.39 -2.30 -2.69
N GLU A 237 -19.14 -1.20 -2.50
CA GLU A 237 -20.27 -1.14 -1.58
C GLU A 237 -21.35 -2.16 -1.94
N ARG A 238 -21.66 -2.32 -3.24
CA ARG A 238 -22.63 -3.33 -3.70
C ARG A 238 -22.16 -4.76 -3.52
N ILE A 239 -20.86 -5.03 -3.65
CA ILE A 239 -20.30 -6.35 -3.37
C ILE A 239 -20.34 -6.63 -1.86
N ALA A 240 -19.98 -5.64 -1.04
CA ALA A 240 -20.01 -5.76 0.42
C ALA A 240 -21.43 -5.94 0.98
N ASP A 241 -22.42 -5.29 0.36
CA ASP A 241 -23.85 -5.43 0.69
C ASP A 241 -24.50 -6.68 0.08
N GLU A 242 -23.74 -7.58 -0.55
CA GLU A 242 -24.23 -8.78 -1.25
C GLU A 242 -25.25 -8.48 -2.38
N LYS A 243 -25.35 -7.23 -2.83
CA LYS A 243 -26.20 -6.78 -3.95
C LYS A 243 -25.61 -7.12 -5.32
N LEU A 244 -24.37 -7.61 -5.35
CA LEU A 244 -23.67 -8.05 -6.53
C LEU A 244 -22.91 -9.34 -6.20
N ASP A 245 -23.49 -10.48 -6.61
CA ASP A 245 -22.89 -11.78 -6.37
C ASP A 245 -21.72 -12.03 -7.34
N LEU A 246 -20.52 -12.16 -6.77
CA LEU A 246 -19.29 -12.51 -7.48
C LEU A 246 -18.76 -13.89 -7.06
N GLY A 247 -19.50 -14.62 -6.21
CA GLY A 247 -19.11 -15.90 -5.63
C GLY A 247 -17.69 -15.87 -5.03
N HIS A 248 -16.90 -16.89 -5.33
CA HIS A 248 -15.53 -17.02 -4.84
C HIS A 248 -14.55 -15.96 -5.38
N ALA A 249 -14.91 -15.22 -6.44
CA ALA A 249 -14.06 -14.16 -6.98
C ALA A 249 -14.16 -12.85 -6.19
N ALA A 250 -15.17 -12.67 -5.32
CA ALA A 250 -15.44 -11.42 -4.63
C ALA A 250 -14.20 -10.83 -3.90
N PRO A 251 -13.40 -11.60 -3.12
CA PRO A 251 -12.24 -11.05 -2.42
C PRO A 251 -11.19 -10.48 -3.38
N ALA A 252 -10.89 -11.21 -4.46
CA ALA A 252 -9.89 -10.79 -5.46
C ALA A 252 -10.37 -9.58 -6.27
N VAL A 253 -11.66 -9.49 -6.58
CA VAL A 253 -12.26 -8.32 -7.26
C VAL A 253 -12.20 -7.09 -6.36
N LEU A 254 -12.62 -7.21 -5.09
CA LEU A 254 -12.56 -6.13 -4.10
C LEU A 254 -11.13 -5.61 -3.92
N ARG A 255 -10.15 -6.52 -3.80
CA ARG A 255 -8.72 -6.18 -3.75
C ARG A 255 -8.31 -5.32 -4.95
N ASN A 256 -8.65 -5.74 -6.16
CA ASN A 256 -8.27 -5.03 -7.39
C ASN A 256 -8.95 -3.66 -7.49
N PHE A 257 -10.22 -3.53 -7.11
CA PHE A 257 -10.95 -2.25 -7.13
C PHE A 257 -10.37 -1.25 -6.13
N ARG A 258 -10.10 -1.68 -4.89
CA ARG A 258 -9.45 -0.85 -3.88
C ARG A 258 -8.09 -0.36 -4.35
N LEU A 259 -7.25 -1.25 -4.87
CA LEU A 259 -5.94 -0.89 -5.43
C LEU A 259 -6.06 0.12 -6.59
N ALA A 260 -6.97 -0.12 -7.52
CA ALA A 260 -7.21 0.79 -8.65
C ALA A 260 -7.62 2.19 -8.15
N ARG A 261 -8.48 2.28 -7.14
CA ARG A 261 -8.86 3.57 -6.53
C ARG A 261 -7.70 4.29 -5.86
N HIS A 262 -6.88 3.57 -5.10
CA HIS A 262 -5.70 4.19 -4.48
C HIS A 262 -4.73 4.72 -5.54
N LEU A 263 -4.55 4.00 -6.65
CA LEU A 263 -3.76 4.46 -7.80
C LEU A 263 -4.37 5.67 -8.50
N LEU A 264 -5.70 5.72 -8.67
CA LEU A 264 -6.39 6.89 -9.22
C LEU A 264 -6.16 8.13 -8.35
N ARG A 265 -6.27 7.99 -7.03
CA ARG A 265 -5.98 9.05 -6.06
C ARG A 265 -4.52 9.50 -6.10
N LEU A 266 -3.58 8.57 -6.26
CA LEU A 266 -2.17 8.90 -6.44
C LEU A 266 -1.97 9.84 -7.64
N MET A 267 -2.69 9.60 -8.74
CA MET A 267 -2.60 10.43 -9.93
C MET A 267 -3.20 11.84 -9.74
N GLU A 268 -4.11 12.06 -8.79
CA GLU A 268 -4.62 13.40 -8.46
C GLU A 268 -3.62 14.25 -7.68
N THR A 269 -2.70 13.59 -6.95
CA THR A 269 -1.63 14.30 -6.24
C THR A 269 -0.49 14.77 -7.15
N LYS A 270 -0.56 14.44 -8.45
CA LYS A 270 0.32 14.96 -9.49
C LYS A 270 -0.23 16.33 -9.96
N PRO A 271 0.51 17.43 -9.80
CA PRO A 271 0.13 18.73 -10.34
C PRO A 271 0.07 18.74 -11.88
#